data_AF-A0A0B1SDX9-F1
#
_entry.id   AF-A0A0B1SDX9-F1
#
_cell.length_a   1.000
_cell.length_b   1.000
_cell.length_c   1.000
_cell.angle_alpha   90.00
_cell.angle_beta   90.00
_cell.angle_gamma   90.00
#
_symmetry.space_group_name_H-M   'P 1'
#
loop_
_entity.id
_entity.type
_entity.pdbx_description
1 polymer ?
#
loop_
_entity_poly.entity_id
_entity_poly.type
_entity_poly.pdbx_seq_one_letter_code
_entity_poly.pdbx_strand_id
1 'polypeptide(L)'
;SKHVLSIGGAFKFSTYVTTPYVQVFVDNFIEVGFCVQSRALAHAHLTPKNRAEIDRIVKQIRPYHGILLLEDVWPSPDANPSVTLLLKHCEPDRSILDMSTASGIPLLQVFLIVRHLLLWARAVVIYPLCNTNVYSCSTLPKPLGRYVSLFTQQFGPSFHLAEALAQFDPPNTLGDYLNSRQPLADQQNKAKVIVALLRHQLIMQLHRFCYIVPPFSDARMPRSGHHCPDSLK
;
A
#
# COMPACT_ATOMS: atom_id res chain seq x y z
N SER A 1 -3.38 23.23 -18.33
CA SER A 1 -4.43 23.64 -19.30
C SER A 1 -5.78 23.19 -18.76
N LYS A 2 -6.73 24.11 -18.54
CA LYS A 2 -8.10 23.79 -18.10
C LYS A 2 -8.87 23.31 -19.34
N HIS A 3 -9.32 22.06 -19.36
CA HIS A 3 -10.22 21.56 -20.40
C HIS A 3 -11.63 21.46 -19.80
N VAL A 4 -12.51 22.37 -20.22
CA VAL A 4 -13.95 22.31 -19.90
C VAL A 4 -14.61 21.57 -21.04
N LEU A 5 -14.94 20.30 -20.83
CA LEU A 5 -15.81 19.55 -21.73
C LEU A 5 -17.26 19.82 -21.33
N SER A 6 -18.03 20.45 -22.21
CA SER A 6 -19.48 20.56 -22.08
C SER A 6 -20.12 19.52 -22.98
N ILE A 7 -20.78 18.52 -22.40
CA ILE A 7 -21.62 17.57 -23.12
C ILE A 7 -23.04 17.79 -22.61
N GLY A 8 -23.90 18.36 -23.44
CA GLY A 8 -25.34 18.47 -23.22
C GLY A 8 -25.76 19.37 -22.04
N GLY A 9 -25.93 20.66 -22.30
CA GLY A 9 -26.92 21.56 -21.65
C GLY A 9 -26.84 21.87 -20.14
N ALA A 10 -26.36 20.99 -19.26
CA ALA A 10 -26.59 21.12 -17.82
C ALA A 10 -25.38 20.84 -16.91
N PHE A 11 -24.28 20.26 -17.42
CA PHE A 11 -23.13 19.89 -16.58
C PHE A 11 -21.86 20.62 -17.02
N LYS A 12 -21.28 21.42 -16.12
CA LYS A 12 -19.94 22.00 -16.27
C LYS A 12 -18.94 21.11 -15.55
N PHE A 13 -18.10 20.41 -16.30
CA PHE A 13 -17.01 19.61 -15.76
C PHE A 13 -15.77 20.48 -15.58
N SER A 14 -15.29 20.64 -14.33
CA SER A 14 -13.95 21.18 -14.07
C SER A 14 -13.01 20.01 -13.86
N THR A 15 -12.44 19.48 -14.95
CA THR A 15 -11.51 18.36 -14.86
C THR A 15 -10.09 18.89 -14.64
N TYR A 16 -9.53 18.68 -13.45
CA TYR A 16 -8.08 18.74 -13.26
C TYR A 16 -7.51 17.42 -13.81
N VAL A 17 -6.90 17.47 -14.99
CA VAL A 17 -6.43 16.28 -15.75
C VAL A 17 -5.41 15.42 -14.98
N THR A 18 -4.82 15.97 -13.91
CA THR A 18 -3.79 15.31 -13.08
C THR A 18 -4.30 14.65 -11.81
N THR A 19 -5.52 14.91 -11.35
CA THR A 19 -6.05 14.32 -10.11
C THR A 19 -7.04 13.19 -10.42
N PRO A 20 -7.14 12.16 -9.54
CA PRO A 20 -8.08 11.07 -9.76
C PRO A 20 -9.53 11.46 -9.45
N TYR A 21 -9.74 12.65 -8.88
CA TYR A 21 -11.04 13.22 -8.54
C TYR A 21 -11.57 14.09 -9.67
N VAL A 22 -12.81 13.86 -10.07
CA VAL A 22 -13.57 14.72 -10.96
C VAL A 22 -14.62 15.43 -10.11
N GLN A 23 -14.55 16.75 -10.09
CA GLN A 23 -15.56 17.60 -9.46
C GLN A 23 -16.48 18.17 -10.55
N VAL A 24 -17.78 18.02 -10.34
CA VAL A 24 -18.83 18.46 -11.24
C VAL A 24 -19.82 19.27 -10.45
N PHE A 25 -20.20 20.43 -10.97
CA PHE A 25 -21.32 21.19 -10.40
C PHE A 25 -22.59 20.82 -11.16
N VAL A 26 -23.56 20.28 -10.44
CA VAL A 26 -24.93 20.08 -10.92
C VAL A 26 -25.69 21.37 -10.63
N ASP A 27 -26.27 21.96 -11.67
CA ASP A 27 -27.05 23.20 -11.61
C ASP A 27 -26.33 24.41 -10.99
N ASN A 28 -24.98 24.40 -10.94
CA ASN A 28 -24.14 25.39 -10.25
C ASN A 28 -24.31 25.49 -8.72
N PHE A 29 -25.11 24.62 -8.10
CA PHE A 29 -25.38 24.65 -6.65
C PHE A 29 -24.90 23.40 -5.91
N ILE A 30 -24.78 22.26 -6.60
CA ILE A 30 -24.42 20.99 -5.97
C ILE A 30 -23.07 20.55 -6.52
N GLU A 31 -22.05 20.57 -5.68
CA GLU A 31 -20.75 20.00 -6.01
C GLU A 31 -20.78 18.48 -5.80
N VAL A 32 -20.55 17.73 -6.87
CA VAL A 32 -20.43 16.27 -6.86
C VAL A 32 -19.00 15.90 -7.23
N GLY A 33 -18.30 15.28 -6.29
CA GLY A 33 -16.97 14.71 -6.50
C GLY A 33 -17.05 13.20 -6.70
N PHE A 34 -16.44 12.67 -7.75
CA PHE A 34 -16.24 11.23 -7.91
C PHE A 34 -14.78 10.88 -8.24
N CYS A 35 -14.31 9.75 -7.72
CA CYS A 35 -12.99 9.21 -8.02
C CYS A 35 -13.08 8.24 -9.20
N VAL A 36 -12.18 8.35 -10.17
CA VAL A 36 -12.09 7.40 -11.28
C VAL A 36 -11.01 6.37 -10.97
N GLN A 37 -11.38 5.11 -10.75
CA GLN A 37 -10.50 4.03 -10.30
C GLN A 37 -9.21 3.89 -11.14
N SER A 38 -9.32 3.90 -12.48
CA SER A 38 -8.15 3.78 -13.36
C SER A 38 -7.18 4.98 -13.22
N ARG A 39 -7.71 6.18 -12.98
CA ARG A 39 -6.91 7.39 -12.72
C ARG A 39 -6.30 7.37 -11.32
N ALA A 40 -7.02 6.84 -10.32
CA ALA A 40 -6.51 6.67 -8.96
C ALA A 40 -5.29 5.75 -8.90
N LEU A 41 -5.36 4.60 -9.58
CA LEU A 41 -4.24 3.67 -9.68
C LEU A 41 -3.04 4.29 -10.41
N ALA A 42 -3.29 4.99 -11.53
CA ALA A 42 -2.24 5.68 -12.27
C ALA A 42 -1.59 6.81 -11.45
N HIS A 43 -2.39 7.57 -10.70
CA HIS A 43 -1.95 8.64 -9.81
C HIS A 43 -1.08 8.09 -8.67
N ALA A 44 -1.50 6.98 -8.05
CA ALA A 44 -0.75 6.30 -7.00
C ALA A 44 0.47 5.50 -7.51
N HIS A 45 0.71 5.49 -8.83
CA HIS A 45 1.78 4.73 -9.49
C HIS A 45 1.75 3.23 -9.15
N LEU A 46 0.55 2.73 -8.91
CA LEU A 46 0.29 1.32 -8.76
C LEU A 46 0.10 0.71 -10.15
N THR A 47 0.44 -0.56 -10.28
CA THR A 47 0.07 -1.32 -11.47
C THR A 47 -1.45 -1.24 -11.65
N PRO A 48 -1.95 -0.90 -12.85
CA PRO A 48 -3.38 -0.89 -13.10
C PRO A 48 -3.93 -2.30 -12.85
N LYS A 49 -4.91 -2.40 -11.94
CA LYS A 49 -5.60 -3.65 -11.62
C LYS A 49 -7.05 -3.54 -12.03
N ASN A 50 -7.57 -4.55 -12.71
CA ASN A 50 -9.00 -4.62 -12.99
C ASN A 50 -9.78 -4.95 -11.71
N ARG A 51 -11.10 -4.75 -11.72
CA ARG A 51 -11.96 -5.00 -10.56
C ARG A 51 -11.88 -6.46 -10.09
N ALA A 52 -11.78 -7.41 -11.01
CA ALA A 52 -11.70 -8.84 -10.69
C ALA A 52 -10.40 -9.20 -9.94
N GLU A 53 -9.27 -8.58 -10.31
CA GLU A 53 -8.00 -8.71 -9.60
C GLU A 53 -8.05 -8.12 -8.19
N ILE A 54 -8.70 -6.96 -8.03
CA ILE A 54 -8.92 -6.37 -6.70
C ILE A 54 -9.77 -7.30 -5.84
N ASP A 55 -10.86 -7.85 -6.39
CA ASP A 55 -11.71 -8.80 -5.67
C ASP A 55 -10.95 -10.10 -5.32
N ARG A 56 -10.05 -10.58 -6.20
CA ARG A 56 -9.15 -11.71 -5.89
C ARG A 56 -8.19 -11.38 -4.73
N ILE A 57 -7.58 -10.21 -4.74
CA ILE A 57 -6.71 -9.74 -3.64
C ILE A 57 -7.50 -9.68 -2.35
N VAL A 58 -8.68 -9.05 -2.36
CA VAL A 58 -9.55 -8.91 -1.17
C VAL A 58 -9.93 -10.28 -0.60
N LYS A 59 -10.19 -11.29 -1.44
CA LYS A 59 -10.44 -12.67 -0.99
C LYS A 59 -9.24 -13.35 -0.33
N GLN A 60 -8.02 -12.91 -0.62
CA GLN A 60 -6.79 -13.43 -0.03
C GLN A 60 -6.39 -12.72 1.25
N ILE A 61 -6.95 -11.52 1.53
CA ILE A 61 -6.67 -10.82 2.78
C ILE A 61 -7.15 -11.67 3.95
N ARG A 62 -6.37 -11.66 5.03
CA ARG A 62 -6.62 -12.34 6.29
C ARG A 62 -6.43 -11.36 7.44
N PRO A 63 -7.00 -11.61 8.63
CA PRO A 63 -6.94 -10.67 9.75
C PRO A 63 -5.52 -10.28 10.19
N TYR A 64 -4.53 -11.14 9.95
CA TYR A 64 -3.12 -10.90 10.26
C TYR A 64 -2.39 -9.98 9.28
N HIS A 65 -2.98 -9.63 8.14
CA HIS A 65 -2.39 -8.66 7.22
C HIS A 65 -2.56 -7.24 7.78
N GLY A 66 -1.68 -6.32 7.39
CA GLY A 66 -1.81 -4.89 7.63
C GLY A 66 -2.21 -4.15 6.36
N ILE A 67 -2.41 -2.83 6.49
CA ILE A 67 -2.53 -1.93 5.34
C ILE A 67 -1.55 -0.78 5.48
N LEU A 68 -1.12 -0.25 4.34
CA LEU A 68 -0.29 0.94 4.29
C LEU A 68 -1.00 2.01 3.46
N LEU A 69 -1.26 3.15 4.09
CA LEU A 69 -1.86 4.30 3.42
C LEU A 69 -0.87 4.94 2.46
N LEU A 70 -1.33 5.31 1.26
CA LEU A 70 -0.51 5.90 0.21
C LEU A 70 -0.40 7.42 0.32
N GLU A 71 -1.32 8.04 1.05
CA GLU A 71 -1.36 9.48 1.29
C GLU A 71 -1.49 9.71 2.80
N ASP A 72 -0.79 10.73 3.31
CA ASP A 72 -0.83 11.11 4.73
C ASP A 72 -2.06 11.97 5.07
N VAL A 73 -2.68 12.59 4.05
CA VAL A 73 -3.82 13.51 4.20
C VAL A 73 -5.10 12.87 3.68
N TRP A 74 -5.79 12.14 4.56
CA TRP A 74 -7.10 11.52 4.33
C TRP A 74 -7.73 11.19 5.71
N PRO A 75 -9.05 11.36 5.94
CA PRO A 75 -10.11 11.49 4.94
C PRO A 75 -10.74 12.88 4.77
N SER A 76 -11.53 13.06 3.70
CA SER A 76 -12.31 14.28 3.48
C SER A 76 -13.36 14.49 4.59
N PRO A 77 -13.82 15.73 4.84
CA PRO A 77 -14.83 16.02 5.87
C PRO A 77 -16.10 15.17 5.73
N ASP A 78 -16.50 14.85 4.50
CA ASP A 78 -17.68 14.05 4.18
C ASP A 78 -17.47 12.53 4.28
N ALA A 79 -16.28 12.09 4.69
CA ALA A 79 -15.99 10.67 4.78
C ALA A 79 -16.75 10.01 5.93
N ASN A 80 -17.08 8.74 5.74
CA ASN A 80 -17.73 7.93 6.75
C ASN A 80 -16.91 7.98 8.08
N PRO A 81 -17.54 8.32 9.22
CA PRO A 81 -16.83 8.47 10.50
C PRO A 81 -16.12 7.19 10.95
N SER A 82 -16.60 6.01 10.56
CA SER A 82 -15.92 4.73 10.82
C SER A 82 -14.59 4.62 10.07
N VAL A 83 -14.48 5.22 8.87
CA VAL A 83 -13.21 5.30 8.14
C VAL A 83 -12.25 6.21 8.90
N THR A 84 -12.71 7.41 9.30
CA THR A 84 -11.91 8.34 10.10
C THR A 84 -11.42 7.71 11.41
N LEU A 85 -12.29 6.96 12.09
CA LEU A 85 -11.94 6.26 13.32
C LEU A 85 -10.91 5.15 13.08
N LEU A 86 -11.09 4.32 12.04
CA LEU A 86 -10.15 3.27 11.69
C LEU A 86 -8.76 3.85 11.36
N LEU A 87 -8.72 4.94 10.58
CA LEU A 87 -7.46 5.55 10.12
C LEU A 87 -6.61 6.09 11.29
N LYS A 88 -7.23 6.49 12.41
CA LYS A 88 -6.49 6.89 13.63
C LYS A 88 -5.67 5.75 14.26
N HIS A 89 -6.01 4.51 13.93
CA HIS A 89 -5.33 3.31 14.43
C HIS A 89 -4.57 2.57 13.32
N CYS A 90 -4.48 3.16 12.13
CA CYS A 90 -3.86 2.55 10.95
C CYS A 90 -2.34 2.78 10.97
N GLU A 91 -1.65 2.02 11.83
CA GLU A 91 -0.19 2.01 11.91
C GLU A 91 0.37 0.86 11.05
N PRO A 92 1.53 1.05 10.39
CA PRO A 92 2.07 0.07 9.43
C PRO A 92 2.54 -1.24 10.08
N ASP A 93 2.73 -1.25 11.40
CA ASP A 93 3.10 -2.40 12.24
C ASP A 93 1.89 -3.10 12.87
N ARG A 94 0.66 -2.66 12.58
CA ARG A 94 -0.58 -3.30 13.06
C ARG A 94 -1.24 -4.19 12.02
N SER A 95 -1.82 -5.29 12.49
CA SER A 95 -2.71 -6.12 11.67
C SER A 95 -4.12 -5.54 11.60
N ILE A 96 -4.91 -6.02 10.64
CA ILE A 96 -6.33 -5.70 10.47
C ILE A 96 -7.13 -6.10 11.72
N LEU A 97 -6.76 -7.21 12.35
CA LEU A 97 -7.35 -7.64 13.62
C LEU A 97 -7.04 -6.66 14.75
N ASP A 98 -5.79 -6.19 14.83
CA ASP A 98 -5.38 -5.22 15.86
C ASP A 98 -6.07 -3.87 15.66
N MET A 99 -6.18 -3.42 14.40
CA MET A 99 -6.93 -2.21 14.04
C MET A 99 -8.41 -2.31 14.41
N SER A 100 -9.04 -3.47 14.17
CA SER A 100 -10.43 -3.75 14.58
C SER A 100 -10.60 -3.66 16.09
N THR A 101 -9.71 -4.31 16.84
CA THR A 101 -9.73 -4.31 18.31
C THR A 101 -9.51 -2.90 18.86
N ALA A 102 -8.52 -2.17 18.34
CA ALA A 102 -8.18 -0.83 18.83
C ALA A 102 -9.26 0.22 18.52
N SER A 103 -9.91 0.12 17.36
CA SER A 103 -10.96 1.06 16.94
C SER A 103 -12.36 0.69 17.48
N GLY A 104 -12.55 -0.53 17.99
CA GLY A 104 -13.86 -1.06 18.35
C GLY A 104 -14.78 -1.35 17.16
N ILE A 105 -14.29 -1.23 15.93
CA ILE A 105 -15.06 -1.50 14.71
C ILE A 105 -15.07 -3.01 14.46
N PRO A 106 -16.24 -3.63 14.21
CA PRO A 106 -16.32 -5.06 13.91
C PRO A 106 -15.41 -5.44 12.74
N LEU A 107 -14.71 -6.57 12.85
CA LEU A 107 -13.71 -7.02 11.87
C LEU A 107 -14.26 -7.07 10.43
N LEU A 108 -15.51 -7.50 10.26
CA LEU A 108 -16.18 -7.51 8.95
C LEU A 108 -16.30 -6.10 8.35
N GLN A 109 -16.63 -5.09 9.17
CA GLN A 109 -16.69 -3.70 8.73
C GLN A 109 -15.30 -3.17 8.36
N VAL A 110 -14.26 -3.54 9.11
CA VAL A 110 -12.87 -3.21 8.75
C VAL A 110 -12.51 -3.79 7.38
N PHE A 111 -12.86 -5.05 7.09
CA PHE A 111 -12.63 -5.63 5.76
C PHE A 111 -13.34 -4.87 4.64
N LEU A 112 -14.57 -4.39 4.86
CA LEU A 112 -15.28 -3.57 3.88
C LEU A 112 -14.58 -2.23 3.64
N ILE A 113 -14.12 -1.57 4.71
CA ILE A 113 -13.34 -0.33 4.61
C ILE A 113 -12.05 -0.58 3.84
N VAL A 114 -11.28 -1.62 4.19
CA VAL A 114 -10.04 -2.00 3.49
C VAL A 114 -10.30 -2.26 2.01
N ARG A 115 -11.36 -3.01 1.67
CA ARG A 115 -11.76 -3.23 0.27
C ARG A 115 -11.98 -1.91 -0.47
N HIS A 116 -12.68 -0.95 0.14
CA HIS A 116 -12.89 0.36 -0.47
C HIS A 116 -11.58 1.15 -0.63
N LEU A 117 -10.69 1.12 0.36
CA LEU A 117 -9.38 1.79 0.26
C LEU A 117 -8.53 1.22 -0.88
N LEU A 118 -8.55 -0.10 -1.07
CA LEU A 118 -7.84 -0.76 -2.17
C LEU A 118 -8.46 -0.43 -3.53
N LEU A 119 -9.80 -0.42 -3.61
CA LEU A 119 -10.54 -0.07 -4.84
C LEU A 119 -10.18 1.34 -5.32
N TRP A 120 -10.02 2.27 -4.39
CA TRP A 120 -9.73 3.68 -4.68
C TRP A 120 -8.25 4.04 -4.65
N ALA A 121 -7.35 3.04 -4.63
CA ALA A 121 -5.90 3.26 -4.58
C ALA A 121 -5.48 4.22 -3.44
N ARG A 122 -6.09 4.06 -2.26
CA ARG A 122 -5.75 4.82 -1.04
C ARG A 122 -4.83 4.06 -0.11
N ALA A 123 -4.81 2.75 -0.22
CA ALA A 123 -3.96 1.88 0.57
C ALA A 123 -3.43 0.72 -0.27
N VAL A 124 -2.41 0.05 0.25
CA VAL A 124 -1.93 -1.25 -0.22
C VAL A 124 -1.95 -2.24 0.94
N VAL A 125 -2.13 -3.52 0.63
CA VAL A 125 -2.03 -4.59 1.64
C VAL A 125 -0.56 -4.89 1.86
N ILE A 126 -0.17 -4.97 3.13
CA ILE A 126 1.17 -5.38 3.57
C ILE A 126 1.02 -6.45 4.65
N TYR A 127 2.13 -7.04 5.08
CA TYR A 127 2.15 -7.64 6.41
C TYR A 127 2.57 -6.56 7.42
N PRO A 128 2.08 -6.63 8.66
CA PRO A 128 2.49 -5.70 9.70
C PRO A 128 4.01 -5.66 9.80
N LEU A 129 4.58 -4.45 9.74
CA LEU A 129 6.03 -4.27 9.76
C LEU A 129 6.61 -4.75 11.09
N CYS A 130 7.59 -5.63 11.00
CA CYS A 130 8.37 -6.05 12.15
C CYS A 130 9.84 -6.25 11.79
N ASN A 131 10.71 -6.20 12.80
CA ASN A 131 12.17 -6.29 12.62
C ASN A 131 12.63 -7.57 11.93
N THR A 132 11.86 -8.66 12.02
CA THR A 132 12.18 -9.95 11.41
C THR A 132 11.71 -10.08 9.96
N ASN A 133 10.93 -9.11 9.44
CA ASN A 133 10.55 -9.11 8.04
C ASN A 133 11.79 -8.91 7.15
N VAL A 134 11.90 -9.75 6.13
CA VAL A 134 12.96 -9.68 5.13
C VAL A 134 12.40 -8.96 3.90
N TYR A 135 13.16 -8.01 3.37
CA TYR A 135 12.81 -7.26 2.17
C TYR A 135 13.91 -7.37 1.12
N SER A 136 13.51 -7.25 -0.14
CA SER A 136 14.40 -7.15 -1.29
C SER A 136 13.93 -6.04 -2.22
N CYS A 137 14.81 -5.57 -3.11
CA CYS A 137 14.42 -4.71 -4.21
C CYS A 137 13.27 -5.34 -5.02
N SER A 138 12.35 -4.49 -5.48
CA SER A 138 11.23 -4.92 -6.31
C SER A 138 11.72 -5.50 -7.63
N THR A 139 11.18 -6.67 -7.99
CA THR A 139 11.45 -7.32 -9.28
C THR A 139 10.70 -6.67 -10.45
N LEU A 140 9.76 -5.78 -10.15
CA LEU A 140 8.98 -5.09 -11.16
C LEU A 140 9.75 -3.88 -11.69
N PRO A 141 9.98 -3.77 -13.02
CA PRO A 141 10.67 -2.62 -13.58
C PRO A 141 9.86 -1.35 -13.34
N LYS A 142 10.46 -0.40 -12.61
CA LYS A 142 9.89 0.92 -12.36
C LYS A 142 10.87 2.01 -12.82
N PRO A 143 10.38 3.12 -13.40
CA PRO A 143 11.25 4.19 -13.86
C PRO A 143 11.84 4.96 -12.67
N LEU A 144 13.04 4.57 -12.25
CA LEU A 144 13.70 5.09 -11.03
C LEU A 144 13.89 6.61 -11.04
N GLY A 145 14.14 7.21 -12.21
CA GLY A 145 14.43 8.65 -12.33
C GLY A 145 13.38 9.56 -11.69
N ARG A 146 12.10 9.21 -11.78
CA ARG A 146 11.02 9.99 -11.14
C ARG A 146 11.05 9.86 -9.61
N TYR A 147 11.34 8.67 -9.10
CA TYR A 147 11.40 8.43 -7.66
C TYR A 147 12.60 9.11 -7.02
N VAL A 148 13.72 9.24 -7.73
CA VAL A 148 14.86 10.02 -7.25
C VAL A 148 14.41 11.44 -6.88
N SER A 149 13.77 12.16 -7.78
CA SER A 149 13.29 13.53 -7.51
C SER A 149 12.28 13.60 -6.36
N LEU A 150 11.35 12.64 -6.27
CA LEU A 150 10.35 12.58 -5.19
C LEU A 150 11.01 12.37 -3.81
N PHE A 151 11.95 11.44 -3.71
CA PHE A 151 12.63 11.15 -2.46
C PHE A 151 13.58 12.28 -2.07
N THR A 152 14.27 12.92 -3.03
CA THR A 152 15.07 14.12 -2.77
C THR A 152 14.21 15.26 -2.23
N GLN A 153 12.99 15.45 -2.73
CA GLN A 153 12.07 16.44 -2.20
C GLN A 153 11.59 16.10 -0.78
N GLN A 154 11.35 14.81 -0.49
CA GLN A 154 10.81 14.37 0.79
C GLN A 154 11.87 14.29 1.91
N PHE A 155 13.08 13.83 1.59
CA PHE A 155 14.15 13.53 2.55
C PHE A 155 15.35 14.48 2.44
N GLY A 156 15.37 15.36 1.45
CA GLY A 156 16.42 16.35 1.24
C GLY A 156 17.46 15.97 0.17
N PRO A 157 18.35 16.92 -0.19
CA PRO A 157 19.34 16.75 -1.26
C PRO A 157 20.44 15.73 -0.95
N SER A 158 20.68 15.45 0.34
CA SER A 158 21.66 14.45 0.78
C SER A 158 21.13 13.01 0.71
N PHE A 159 19.85 12.82 0.42
CA PHE A 159 19.27 11.48 0.33
C PHE A 159 19.48 10.87 -1.05
N HIS A 160 20.13 9.69 -1.09
CA HIS A 160 20.36 8.93 -2.31
C HIS A 160 19.50 7.66 -2.35
N LEU A 161 18.52 7.64 -3.25
CA LEU A 161 17.61 6.48 -3.41
C LEU A 161 18.37 5.18 -3.75
N ALA A 162 19.42 5.26 -4.57
CA ALA A 162 20.21 4.10 -4.94
C ALA A 162 20.91 3.46 -3.74
N GLU A 163 21.41 4.27 -2.79
CA GLU A 163 22.03 3.78 -1.56
C GLU A 163 21.01 3.09 -0.65
N ALA A 164 19.81 3.66 -0.53
CA ALA A 164 18.73 3.05 0.24
C ALA A 164 18.29 1.70 -0.36
N LEU A 165 18.22 1.59 -1.69
CA LEU A 165 17.87 0.34 -2.37
C LEU A 165 18.98 -0.71 -2.27
N ALA A 166 20.25 -0.30 -2.34
CA ALA A 166 21.39 -1.20 -2.19
C ALA A 166 21.42 -1.93 -0.84
N GLN A 167 20.80 -1.37 0.21
CA GLN A 167 20.66 -2.05 1.51
C GLN A 167 19.74 -3.29 1.47
N PHE A 168 18.95 -3.45 0.42
CA PHE A 168 18.04 -4.57 0.19
C PHE A 168 18.47 -5.44 -1.01
N ASP A 169 19.72 -5.27 -1.47
CA ASP A 169 20.36 -6.11 -2.47
C ASP A 169 21.79 -6.49 -1.99
N PRO A 170 21.97 -7.64 -1.29
CA PRO A 170 21.04 -8.76 -1.15
C PRO A 170 19.90 -8.52 -0.15
N PRO A 171 18.86 -9.39 -0.13
CA PRO A 171 17.73 -9.24 0.79
C PRO A 171 18.15 -9.11 2.26
N ASN A 172 17.52 -8.18 2.98
CA ASN A 172 17.92 -7.81 4.34
C ASN A 172 16.71 -7.68 5.27
N THR A 173 16.92 -7.82 6.58
CA THR A 173 15.86 -7.65 7.58
C THR A 173 15.62 -6.17 7.89
N LEU A 174 14.39 -5.82 8.27
CA LEU A 174 14.11 -4.45 8.74
C LEU A 174 14.90 -4.10 10.00
N GLY A 175 15.11 -5.07 10.90
CA GLY A 175 15.88 -4.86 12.13
C GLY A 175 17.33 -4.48 11.85
N ASP A 176 17.97 -5.16 10.89
CA ASP A 176 19.35 -4.87 10.48
C ASP A 176 19.45 -3.49 9.80
N TYR A 177 18.50 -3.15 8.94
CA TYR A 177 18.45 -1.84 8.27
C TYR A 177 18.25 -0.68 9.28
N LEU A 178 17.27 -0.82 10.17
CA LEU A 178 16.97 0.18 11.20
C LEU A 178 18.17 0.35 12.16
N ASN A 179 18.92 -0.73 12.41
CA ASN A 179 20.11 -0.79 13.25
C ASN A 179 19.89 -0.14 14.63
N SER A 180 19.44 -0.95 15.60
CA SER A 180 19.10 -0.51 16.96
C SER A 180 20.23 0.21 17.73
N ARG A 181 21.47 0.20 17.21
CA ARG A 181 22.62 0.88 17.80
C ARG A 181 22.72 2.36 17.42
N GLN A 182 21.97 2.81 16.41
CA GLN A 182 21.94 4.21 16.00
C GLN A 182 20.99 5.05 16.87
N PRO A 183 21.18 6.38 16.94
CA PRO A 183 20.25 7.28 17.62
C PRO A 183 18.80 7.11 17.16
N LEU A 184 17.84 7.33 18.08
CA LEU A 184 16.41 7.15 17.80
C LEU A 184 15.91 8.01 16.63
N ALA A 185 16.43 9.23 16.46
CA ALA A 185 16.07 10.11 15.35
C ALA A 185 16.43 9.49 13.99
N ASP A 186 17.58 8.84 13.89
CA ASP A 186 18.02 8.17 12.66
C ASP A 186 17.15 6.94 12.37
N GLN A 187 16.78 6.19 13.41
CA GLN A 187 15.86 5.06 13.28
C GLN A 187 14.49 5.51 12.76
N GLN A 188 13.95 6.62 13.27
CA GLN A 188 12.68 7.18 12.80
C GLN A 188 12.76 7.65 11.35
N ASN A 189 13.87 8.27 10.95
CA ASN A 189 14.08 8.67 9.56
C ASN A 189 14.16 7.45 8.63
N LYS A 190 14.90 6.42 9.02
CA LYS A 190 14.97 5.14 8.29
C LYS A 190 13.61 4.45 8.20
N ALA A 191 12.80 4.47 9.26
CA ALA A 191 11.44 3.93 9.24
C ALA A 191 10.56 4.66 8.22
N LYS A 192 10.64 6.01 8.15
CA LYS A 192 9.95 6.80 7.11
C LYS A 192 10.41 6.44 5.70
N VAL A 193 11.70 6.18 5.51
CA VAL A 193 12.25 5.72 4.22
C VAL A 193 11.67 4.36 3.83
N ILE A 194 11.63 3.38 4.76
CA ILE A 194 11.01 2.06 4.52
C ILE A 194 9.55 2.24 4.08
N VAL A 195 8.78 3.03 4.83
CA VAL A 195 7.37 3.31 4.52
C VAL A 195 7.24 3.92 3.11
N ALA A 196 8.08 4.88 2.74
CA ALA A 196 8.07 5.48 1.40
C ALA A 196 8.43 4.47 0.29
N LEU A 197 9.45 3.62 0.51
CA LEU A 197 9.83 2.56 -0.43
C LEU A 197 8.68 1.57 -0.64
N LEU A 198 7.96 1.21 0.42
CA LEU A 198 6.79 0.32 0.36
C LEU A 198 5.59 0.97 -0.33
N ARG A 199 5.29 2.23 -0.01
CA ARG A 199 4.23 3.03 -0.66
C ARG A 199 4.40 3.02 -2.18
N HIS A 200 5.64 3.17 -2.63
CA HIS A 200 5.97 3.17 -4.06
C HIS A 200 6.30 1.78 -4.63
N GLN A 201 6.18 0.71 -3.82
CA GLN A 201 6.51 -0.68 -4.18
C GLN A 201 7.90 -0.83 -4.83
N LEU A 202 8.88 -0.08 -4.32
CA LEU A 202 10.28 -0.16 -4.74
C LEU A 202 11.01 -1.31 -4.02
N ILE A 203 10.49 -1.76 -2.89
CA ILE A 203 10.89 -2.98 -2.20
C ILE A 203 9.68 -3.91 -2.06
N MET A 204 9.95 -5.20 -1.90
CA MET A 204 8.95 -6.25 -1.70
C MET A 204 9.36 -7.17 -0.56
N GLN A 205 8.37 -7.63 0.20
CA GLN A 205 8.60 -8.52 1.33
C GLN A 205 8.83 -9.95 0.85
N LEU A 206 9.81 -10.62 1.44
CA LEU A 206 10.07 -12.04 1.25
C LEU A 206 9.52 -12.82 2.45
N HIS A 207 8.65 -13.79 2.16
CA HIS A 207 8.07 -14.67 3.18
C HIS A 207 8.90 -15.93 3.35
N ARG A 208 9.13 -16.30 4.60
CA ARG A 208 9.67 -17.61 4.98
C ARG A 208 8.50 -18.57 5.22
N PHE A 209 8.48 -19.67 4.47
CA PHE A 209 7.49 -20.73 4.64
C PHE A 209 8.16 -21.89 5.38
N CYS A 210 7.56 -22.30 6.50
CA CYS A 210 7.97 -23.50 7.22
C CYS A 210 7.05 -24.65 6.81
N TYR A 211 7.64 -25.76 6.37
CA TYR A 211 6.91 -26.99 6.08
C TYR A 211 6.97 -27.89 7.31
N ILE A 212 5.82 -28.11 7.95
CA ILE A 212 5.71 -29.09 9.03
C ILE A 212 5.45 -30.44 8.38
N VAL A 213 6.40 -31.35 8.54
CA VAL A 213 6.34 -32.70 7.98
C VAL A 213 6.09 -33.68 9.14
N PRO A 214 5.12 -34.60 9.04
CA PRO A 214 4.89 -35.59 10.07
C PRO A 214 6.17 -36.40 10.34
N PRO A 215 6.46 -36.75 11.60
CA PRO A 215 7.54 -37.69 11.86
C PRO A 215 7.28 -39.00 11.09
N PHE A 216 8.31 -39.53 10.44
CA PHE A 216 8.28 -40.78 9.64
C PHE A 216 7.55 -40.75 8.29
N SER A 217 7.16 -39.60 7.76
CA SER A 217 6.72 -39.56 6.36
C SER A 217 7.92 -39.61 5.41
N ASP A 218 7.91 -40.52 4.43
CA ASP A 218 8.80 -40.51 3.24
C ASP A 218 8.51 -39.31 2.30
N ALA A 219 7.97 -38.22 2.85
CA ALA A 219 7.60 -37.02 2.12
C ALA A 219 8.86 -36.41 1.51
N ARG A 220 9.01 -36.58 0.20
CA ARG A 220 10.07 -35.92 -0.56
C ARG A 220 9.88 -34.42 -0.41
N MET A 221 10.84 -33.75 0.19
CA MET A 221 10.85 -32.29 0.22
C MET A 221 10.73 -31.76 -1.21
N PRO A 222 9.87 -30.75 -1.45
CA PRO A 222 9.81 -30.11 -2.76
C PRO A 222 11.20 -29.55 -3.10
N ARG A 223 11.76 -30.03 -4.21
CA ARG A 223 13.04 -29.51 -4.72
C ARG A 223 12.84 -28.04 -5.08
N SER A 224 13.86 -27.23 -4.83
CA SER A 224 13.89 -25.81 -5.21
C SER A 224 13.50 -25.65 -6.68
N GLY A 225 12.33 -25.05 -6.93
CA GLY A 225 11.81 -24.79 -8.28
C GLY A 225 10.47 -25.42 -8.64
N HIS A 226 9.88 -26.29 -7.81
CA HIS A 226 8.54 -26.85 -8.09
C HIS A 226 7.40 -26.11 -7.37
N HIS A 227 6.27 -25.97 -8.08
CA HIS A 227 5.01 -25.42 -7.59
C HIS A 227 4.55 -26.15 -6.32
N CYS A 228 4.10 -25.43 -5.29
CA CYS A 228 3.48 -26.02 -4.11
C CYS A 228 2.39 -27.01 -4.53
N PRO A 229 2.43 -28.27 -4.07
CA PRO A 229 1.40 -29.25 -4.38
C PRO A 229 0.03 -28.75 -3.92
N ASP A 230 -1.00 -28.94 -4.75
CA ASP A 230 -2.38 -28.53 -4.41
C ASP A 230 -2.92 -29.25 -3.16
N SER A 231 -2.33 -30.39 -2.78
CA SER A 231 -2.65 -31.12 -1.54
C SER A 231 -2.23 -30.41 -0.26
N LEU A 232 -1.48 -29.32 -0.35
CA LEU A 232 -1.03 -28.48 0.76
C LEU A 232 -1.65 -27.07 0.73
N LYS A 233 -2.56 -26.79 -0.21
CA LYS A 233 -3.32 -25.53 -0.30
C LYS A 233 -4.63 -25.59 0.48
#